data_AF-A0A1L9BLA5-F1
#
_entry.id   AF-A0A1L9BLA5-F1
#
_cell.length_a   1.000
_cell.length_b   1.000
_cell.length_c   1.000
_cell.angle_alpha   90.00
_cell.angle_beta   90.00
_cell.angle_gamma   90.00
#
_symmetry.space_group_name_H-M   'P 1'
#
loop_
_entity.id
_entity.type
_entity.pdbx_description
1 polymer ?
#
loop_
_entity_poly.entity_id
_entity_poly.type
_entity_poly.pdbx_seq_one_letter_code
_entity_poly.pdbx_strand_id
1 'polypeptide(L)' 'RNFNPPAAMCGRICVAEVEEIVPRGSLDPDQIHLPGIYVHRIVQGHHEKRIEQRTTRKQEVA' A
#
# COMPACT_ATOMS: atom_id res chain seq x y z
N ARG A 1 -2.58 0.68 9.37
CA ARG A 1 -3.53 0.25 8.31
C ARG A 1 -4.57 1.35 8.14
N ASN A 2 -4.93 1.67 6.90
CA ASN A 2 -5.96 2.65 6.55
C ASN A 2 -7.16 1.92 5.92
N PHE A 3 -7.98 2.63 5.16
CA PHE A 3 -9.18 2.10 4.48
C PHE A 3 -8.89 1.29 3.20
N ASN A 4 -7.64 1.05 2.83
CA ASN A 4 -7.32 0.34 1.58
C ASN A 4 -7.91 -1.09 1.53
N PRO A 5 -7.78 -1.96 2.56
CA PRO A 5 -8.40 -3.29 2.53
C PRO A 5 -9.93 -3.29 2.45
N PRO A 6 -10.70 -2.54 3.28
CA PRO A 6 -12.16 -2.54 3.15
C PRO A 6 -12.63 -1.95 1.81
N ALA A 7 -11.94 -0.95 1.26
CA ALA A 7 -12.24 -0.40 -0.07
C ALA A 7 -12.02 -1.42 -1.20
N ALA A 8 -10.98 -2.25 -1.09
CA ALA A 8 -10.73 -3.31 -2.07
C ALA A 8 -11.82 -4.40 -2.03
N MET A 9 -12.30 -4.76 -0.84
CA MET A 9 -13.27 -5.85 -0.66
C MET A 9 -14.71 -5.49 -1.04
N CYS A 10 -15.11 -4.20 -0.95
CA CYS A 10 -16.48 -3.80 -1.26
C CYS A 10 -16.73 -3.52 -2.76
N GLY A 11 -15.67 -3.34 -3.54
CA GLY A 11 -15.77 -3.00 -4.96
C GLY A 11 -16.09 -4.21 -5.83
N ARG A 12 -17.00 -4.03 -6.80
CA ARG A 12 -17.21 -5.02 -7.88
C ARG A 12 -15.95 -5.18 -8.73
N ILE A 13 -15.18 -4.11 -8.91
CA ILE A 13 -13.89 -4.12 -9.60
C ILE A 13 -12.92 -3.32 -8.72
N CYS A 14 -11.80 -3.95 -8.35
CA CYS A 14 -10.72 -3.34 -7.58
C CYS A 14 -9.48 -3.21 -8.47
N VAL A 15 -8.96 -2.00 -8.57
CA VAL A 15 -7.68 -1.69 -9.20
C VAL A 15 -6.73 -1.23 -8.11
N ALA A 16 -5.64 -1.97 -7.91
CA ALA A 16 -4.61 -1.65 -6.92
C ALA A 16 -3.43 -0.96 -7.61
N GLU A 17 -3.14 0.27 -7.22
CA GLU A 17 -1.89 0.95 -7.56
C GLU A 17 -0.82 0.60 -6.52
N VAL A 18 0.35 0.14 -6.96
CA VAL A 18 1.44 -0.34 -6.10
C VAL A 18 2.79 0.24 -6.54
N GLU A 19 3.74 0.31 -5.59
CA GLU A 19 5.11 0.74 -5.88
C GLU A 19 5.90 -0.33 -6.64
N GLU A 20 5.69 -1.61 -6.29
CA GLU A 20 6.46 -2.74 -6.81
C GLU A 20 5.54 -3.90 -7.18
N ILE A 21 5.83 -4.53 -8.32
CA ILE A 21 5.22 -5.79 -8.74
C ILE A 21 6.32 -6.85 -8.73
N VAL A 22 6.10 -7.91 -7.95
CA VAL A 22 7.05 -9.01 -7.82
C VAL A 22 6.49 -10.30 -8.45
N PRO A 23 7.35 -11.24 -8.87
CA PRO A 23 6.90 -12.55 -9.35
C PRO A 23 6.08 -13.30 -8.30
N ARG A 24 5.15 -14.14 -8.75
CA ARG A 24 4.38 -15.04 -7.88
C ARG A 24 5.30 -15.88 -6.99
N GLY A 25 4.92 -16.04 -5.72
CA GLY A 25 5.72 -16.77 -4.73
C GLY A 25 6.88 -15.97 -4.12
N SER A 26 7.13 -14.73 -4.57
CA SER A 26 8.16 -13.86 -3.97
C SER A 26 7.72 -13.23 -2.65
N LEU A 27 6.42 -13.21 -2.37
CA LEU A 27 5.86 -12.75 -1.09
C LEU A 27 5.54 -13.96 -0.21
N ASP A 28 5.94 -13.88 1.06
CA ASP A 28 5.57 -14.85 2.09
C ASP A 28 4.04 -14.82 2.30
N PRO A 29 3.33 -15.97 2.19
CA PRO A 29 1.90 -16.05 2.43
C PRO A 29 1.45 -15.45 3.77
N ASP A 30 2.24 -15.57 4.84
CA ASP A 30 1.89 -15.05 6.17
C ASP A 30 2.02 -13.52 6.25
N GLN A 31 2.67 -12.88 5.27
CA GLN A 31 2.83 -11.42 5.18
C GLN A 31 1.82 -10.76 4.21
N ILE A 32 0.92 -11.53 3.58
CA ILE A 32 -0.07 -10.97 2.67
C ILE A 32 -1.19 -10.26 3.44
N HIS A 33 -1.21 -8.92 3.37
CA HIS A 33 -2.22 -8.09 4.06
C HIS A 33 -3.61 -8.09 3.42
N LEU A 34 -3.67 -8.28 2.10
CA LEU A 34 -4.90 -8.31 1.30
C LEU A 34 -4.76 -9.47 0.29
N PRO A 35 -5.56 -10.54 0.43
CA PRO A 35 -5.52 -11.65 -0.51
C PRO A 35 -5.83 -11.20 -1.94
N GLY A 36 -5.10 -11.77 -2.90
CA GLY A 36 -5.21 -11.40 -4.33
C GLY A 36 -6.60 -11.61 -4.93
N ILE A 37 -7.48 -12.41 -4.30
CA ILE A 37 -8.87 -12.64 -4.75
C ILE A 37 -9.70 -11.35 -4.78
N TYR A 38 -9.35 -10.35 -3.97
CA TYR A 38 -10.05 -9.06 -3.94
C TYR A 38 -9.54 -8.08 -5.01
N VAL A 39 -8.42 -8.36 -5.67
CA VAL A 39 -7.76 -7.43 -6.60
C VAL A 39 -7.93 -7.93 -8.04
N HIS A 40 -8.51 -7.09 -8.90
CA HIS A 40 -8.83 -7.47 -10.27
C HIS A 40 -7.78 -6.99 -11.27
N ARG A 41 -7.13 -5.86 -10.98
CA ARG A 41 -6.07 -5.26 -11.80
C ARG A 41 -5.01 -4.65 -10.90
N ILE A 42 -3.76 -4.74 -11.32
CA ILE A 42 -2.61 -4.16 -10.63
C ILE A 42 -1.94 -3.18 -11.59
N VAL A 43 -1.63 -1.98 -11.12
CA VAL A 43 -0.90 -0.95 -11.87
C VAL A 43 0.30 -0.52 -11.03
N GLN A 44 1.47 -0.45 -11.64
CA GLN A 44 2.66 0.09 -10.99
C GLN A 44 2.73 1.60 -11.20
N GLY A 45 2.87 2.37 -10.12
CA GLY A 45 2.83 3.83 -10.13
C GLY A 45 3.98 4.49 -9.39
N HIS A 46 4.22 5.77 -9.70
CA HIS A 46 5.15 6.62 -8.95
C HIS A 46 4.37 7.47 -7.93
N HIS A 47 4.84 7.51 -6.68
CA HIS A 47 4.13 8.20 -5.60
C HIS A 47 4.99 9.31 -4.98
N GLU A 48 4.45 10.53 -4.93
CA GLU A 48 5.10 11.69 -4.28
C GLU A 48 5.12 11.58 -2.74
N LYS A 49 4.21 10.80 -2.15
CA LYS A 49 4.05 10.57 -0.68
C LYS A 49 4.19 11.85 0.16
N ARG A 50 3.31 12.82 -0.08
CA ARG A 50 3.29 14.10 0.65
C ARG A 50 3.07 13.89 2.15
N ILE A 51 3.84 14.63 2.96
CA ILE A 51 3.62 14.76 4.40
C ILE A 51 2.90 16.08 4.63
N GLU A 52 1.63 16.04 5.02
CA GLU A 52 0.82 17.24 5.26
C GLU A 52 1.39 18.09 6.41
N GLN A 53 1.80 17.44 7.50
CA GLN A 53 2.37 18.08 8.68
C GLN A 53 3.70 17.41 9.06
N ARG A 54 4.82 18.03 8.69
CA ARG A 54 6.17 17.51 8.94
C ARG A 54 6.69 17.95 10.32
N THR A 55 6.17 17.32 11.37
CA THR A 55 6.60 17.59 12.76
C THR A 55 7.88 16.81 13.09
N THR A 56 8.92 17.50 13.55
CA THR A 56 10.19 16.90 14.00
C THR A 56 10.46 17.27 15.46
N ARG A 57 11.18 16.40 16.20
CA ARG A 57 11.66 16.74 17.55
C ARG A 57 12.70 17.87 17.44
N LYS A 58 12.67 18.84 18.35
CA LYS A 58 13.74 19.85 18.45
C LYS A 58 15.05 19.15 18.79
N GLN A 59 16.09 19.43 18.01
CA GLN A 59 17.45 18.94 18.28
C GLN A 59 17.95 19.62 19.57
N GLU A 60 18.41 18.85 20.54
CA GLU A 60 19.12 19.41 21.70
C GLU A 60 20.44 19.99 21.20
N VAL A 61 20.61 21.31 21.36
CA VAL A 61 21.88 21.97 21.12
C VAL A 61 22.74 21.65 22.34
N ALA A 62 23.76 20.81 22.16
CA ALA A 62 24.75 20.49 23.17
C ALA A 62 25.62 21.71 23.52
#